data_AF-A0A5S5BUB3-F1
#
_entry.id   AF-A0A5S5BUB3-F1
#
_cell.length_a   1.000
_cell.length_b   1.000
_cell.length_c   1.000
_cell.angle_alpha   90.00
_cell.angle_beta   90.00
_cell.angle_gamma   90.00
#
_symmetry.space_group_name_H-M   'P 1'
#
loop_
_entity.id
_entity.type
_entity.pdbx_description
1 polymer ?
#
loop_
_entity_poly.entity_id
_entity_poly.type
_entity_poly.pdbx_seq_one_letter_code
_entity_poly.pdbx_strand_id
1 'polypeptide(L)'
;MNGRTQIYDIVGIGIGPFNLGLAALLDPLPDVKALFLDRKPAFSWHPGMLLDGTTLQVPFLADLVTMADPTNPYSFLNYLKEQGRLYAFYFFERFHIPRKEYDAYCRWAAERIASCRFGVEVTQVSGVSEAEALGRMSDHGDADVSAASRASIPALAIAGGGIDQGGADADPAAFGHRVEPISPGELYRIEAVGSDGQLCVYYARNLALGVGSVPHVGETFKQHLAEGNVFHSAQFGERLEQCKHARSITVVGSGQSAAEVFLHLLNGQAEGGYRLDWLTRSPGFFPMEYSKLGLEHFSPDYTSYFYNLPPERKDEVRSKQHLLYKGISAGTIADIYDRLYELTVDGGSPDVRLLAQVDVQAIESLADGEKGYRLTCRHAEQDRAFEHETELVILATGYAHPVPSFLGPLRERVRWDAQGRYEVEPDYRLRLNGEGGGRIYVQNGELHSHGVGAPDLGLGAHRSSVIINSLAGRDVYPVRERNVFQQFGIGSGRGEG
;
A
#
# COMPACT_ATOMS: atom_id res chain seq x y z
N MET A 1 -7.52 -29.26 2.27
CA MET A 1 -7.30 -29.88 3.60
C MET A 1 -8.01 -29.01 4.63
N ASN A 2 -8.73 -29.62 5.56
CA ASN A 2 -9.74 -29.02 6.43
C ASN A 2 -9.16 -27.95 7.38
N GLY A 3 -9.47 -26.68 7.13
CA GLY A 3 -8.91 -25.53 7.86
C GLY A 3 -9.72 -25.03 9.06
N ARG A 4 -10.57 -25.85 9.69
CA ARG A 4 -11.54 -25.35 10.69
C ARG A 4 -11.10 -25.46 12.16
N THR A 5 -9.88 -25.94 12.43
CA THR A 5 -9.37 -26.18 13.80
C THR A 5 -7.91 -25.71 13.98
N GLN A 6 -7.49 -24.63 13.31
CA GLN A 6 -6.12 -24.12 13.40
C GLN A 6 -6.09 -22.74 14.07
N ILE A 7 -5.24 -22.59 15.09
CA ILE A 7 -4.81 -21.29 15.63
C ILE A 7 -3.59 -20.84 14.83
N TYR A 8 -3.64 -19.64 14.24
CA TYR A 8 -2.53 -19.04 13.50
C TYR A 8 -1.62 -18.24 14.44
N ASP A 9 -0.34 -18.17 14.12
CA ASP A 9 0.59 -17.28 14.82
C ASP A 9 0.34 -15.84 14.42
N ILE A 10 -0.03 -15.60 13.16
CA ILE A 10 -0.41 -14.28 12.66
C ILE A 10 -1.49 -14.35 11.58
N VAL A 11 -2.47 -13.44 11.66
CA VAL A 11 -3.44 -13.18 10.58
C VAL A 11 -3.27 -11.76 10.04
N GLY A 12 -2.93 -11.63 8.77
CA GLY A 12 -2.92 -10.35 8.06
C GLY A 12 -4.29 -10.00 7.50
N ILE A 13 -4.73 -8.76 7.69
CA ILE A 13 -6.00 -8.25 7.17
C ILE A 13 -5.71 -7.17 6.12
N GLY A 14 -6.10 -7.44 4.88
CA GLY A 14 -5.74 -6.68 3.68
C GLY A 14 -4.46 -7.23 3.04
N ILE A 15 -4.50 -7.52 1.74
CA ILE A 15 -3.37 -8.01 0.93
C ILE A 15 -3.00 -6.91 -0.07
N GLY A 16 -2.54 -5.78 0.47
CA GLY A 16 -1.74 -4.80 -0.30
C GLY A 16 -0.27 -5.23 -0.39
N PRO A 17 0.58 -4.46 -1.10
CA PRO A 17 1.99 -4.81 -1.28
C PRO A 17 2.75 -5.09 0.03
N PHE A 18 2.45 -4.35 1.10
CA PHE A 18 3.14 -4.52 2.39
C PHE A 18 2.82 -5.86 3.07
N ASN A 19 1.54 -6.22 3.21
CA ASN A 19 1.15 -7.51 3.77
C ASN A 19 1.49 -8.67 2.84
N LEU A 20 1.49 -8.46 1.52
CA LEU A 20 1.97 -9.44 0.56
C LEU A 20 3.48 -9.70 0.73
N GLY A 21 4.28 -8.65 0.97
CA GLY A 21 5.71 -8.80 1.27
C GLY A 21 5.94 -9.51 2.61
N LEU A 22 5.14 -9.20 3.63
CA LEU A 22 5.15 -9.95 4.89
C LEU A 22 4.81 -11.43 4.66
N ALA A 23 3.79 -11.73 3.85
CA ALA A 23 3.42 -13.11 3.51
C ALA A 23 4.54 -13.84 2.77
N ALA A 24 5.19 -13.20 1.80
CA ALA A 24 6.30 -13.76 1.02
C ALA A 24 7.55 -14.06 1.88
N LEU A 25 7.81 -13.26 2.91
CA LEU A 25 8.91 -13.48 3.86
C LEU A 25 8.55 -14.49 4.97
N LEU A 26 7.25 -14.71 5.25
CA LEU A 26 6.82 -15.76 6.18
C LEU A 26 6.68 -17.13 5.51
N ASP A 27 6.42 -17.19 4.20
CA ASP A 27 6.22 -18.43 3.45
C ASP A 27 7.34 -19.49 3.61
N PRO A 28 8.64 -19.14 3.61
CA PRO A 28 9.71 -20.13 3.81
C PRO A 28 9.90 -20.56 5.27
N LEU A 29 9.15 -20.03 6.24
CA LEU A 29 9.30 -20.31 7.67
C LEU A 29 8.28 -21.38 8.12
N PRO A 30 8.66 -22.67 8.20
CA PRO A 30 7.72 -23.75 8.51
C PRO A 30 7.22 -23.73 9.97
N ASP A 31 7.91 -22.99 10.84
CA ASP A 31 7.59 -22.80 12.25
C ASP A 31 6.56 -21.68 12.50
N VAL A 32 6.18 -20.89 11.49
CA VAL A 32 5.22 -19.79 11.61
C VAL A 32 3.97 -20.06 10.80
N LYS A 33 2.82 -20.21 11.48
CA LYS A 33 1.52 -20.39 10.84
C LYS A 33 0.89 -19.03 10.51
N ALA A 34 0.99 -18.63 9.25
CA ALA A 34 0.44 -17.37 8.77
C ALA A 34 -0.81 -17.56 7.88
N LEU A 35 -1.71 -16.58 7.90
CA LEU A 35 -2.86 -16.48 7.00
C LEU A 35 -3.09 -15.00 6.66
N PHE A 36 -3.38 -14.69 5.40
CA PHE A 36 -3.67 -13.33 4.95
C PHE A 36 -5.01 -13.30 4.23
N LEU A 37 -5.87 -12.34 4.59
CA LEU A 37 -7.24 -12.23 4.09
C LEU A 37 -7.44 -10.90 3.36
N ASP A 38 -8.04 -10.92 2.17
CA ASP A 38 -8.50 -9.72 1.47
C ASP A 38 -9.91 -9.91 0.90
N ARG A 39 -10.72 -8.85 0.96
CA ARG A 39 -12.08 -8.82 0.42
C ARG A 39 -12.12 -8.83 -1.12
N LYS A 40 -11.10 -8.31 -1.79
CA LYS A 40 -11.01 -8.31 -3.25
C LYS A 40 -10.93 -9.76 -3.75
N PRO A 41 -11.47 -10.08 -4.93
CA PRO A 41 -11.42 -11.44 -5.48
C PRO A 41 -10.02 -11.87 -5.93
N ALA A 42 -9.11 -10.92 -6.17
CA ALA A 42 -7.72 -11.16 -6.54
C ALA A 42 -6.86 -9.92 -6.23
N PHE A 43 -5.54 -10.07 -6.30
CA PHE A 43 -4.63 -8.93 -6.16
C PHE A 43 -4.84 -7.92 -7.30
N SER A 44 -5.02 -6.67 -6.91
CA SER A 44 -5.07 -5.52 -7.82
C SER A 44 -4.68 -4.25 -7.08
N TRP A 45 -3.63 -3.59 -7.57
CA TRP A 45 -3.03 -2.42 -6.94
C TRP A 45 -3.31 -1.15 -7.76
N HIS A 46 -4.20 -0.30 -7.22
CA HIS A 46 -4.68 0.95 -7.84
C HIS A 46 -5.13 0.80 -9.32
N PRO A 47 -6.10 -0.08 -9.62
CA PRO A 47 -6.47 -0.42 -11.01
C PRO A 47 -6.84 0.78 -11.87
N GLY A 48 -7.59 1.76 -11.34
CA GLY A 48 -7.97 2.96 -12.10
C GLY A 48 -6.83 3.94 -12.37
N MET A 49 -5.63 3.70 -11.84
CA MET A 49 -4.40 4.48 -12.11
C MET A 49 -3.32 3.65 -12.81
N LEU A 50 -3.65 2.45 -13.32
CA LEU A 50 -2.74 1.65 -14.16
C LEU A 50 -2.73 2.17 -15.60
N LEU A 51 -2.31 3.43 -15.76
CA LEU A 51 -2.24 4.10 -17.06
C LEU A 51 -0.99 3.67 -17.82
N ASP A 52 -1.10 3.59 -19.15
CA ASP A 52 0.06 3.33 -20.01
C ASP A 52 1.10 4.43 -19.87
N GLY A 53 2.38 4.05 -19.89
CA GLY A 53 3.51 4.95 -19.68
C GLY A 53 3.82 5.26 -18.21
N THR A 54 2.95 4.93 -17.25
CA THR A 54 3.23 5.21 -15.83
C THR A 54 4.17 4.18 -15.20
N THR A 55 5.11 4.66 -14.39
CA THR A 55 6.08 3.82 -13.68
C THR A 55 5.89 3.90 -12.16
N LEU A 56 6.53 2.98 -11.44
CA LEU A 56 6.83 3.18 -10.03
C LEU A 56 7.77 4.39 -9.86
N GLN A 57 7.72 5.00 -8.67
CA GLN A 57 8.65 6.05 -8.26
C GLN A 57 9.85 5.52 -7.46
N VAL A 58 9.84 4.21 -7.17
CA VAL A 58 10.94 3.48 -6.53
C VAL A 58 11.60 2.51 -7.53
N PRO A 59 12.89 2.19 -7.36
CA PRO A 59 13.55 1.16 -8.15
C PRO A 59 12.92 -0.23 -7.96
N PHE A 60 13.04 -1.13 -8.94
CA PHE A 60 12.54 -2.51 -8.83
C PHE A 60 13.13 -3.33 -7.67
N LEU A 61 14.24 -2.88 -7.06
CA LEU A 61 14.81 -3.49 -5.85
C LEU A 61 13.89 -3.31 -4.64
N ALA A 62 13.03 -2.28 -4.65
CA ALA A 62 11.92 -2.09 -3.71
C ALA A 62 10.74 -3.02 -4.08
N ASP A 63 11.03 -4.31 -4.30
CA ASP A 63 10.03 -5.34 -4.48
C ASP A 63 9.56 -5.88 -3.11
N LEU A 64 8.88 -7.03 -3.11
CA LEU A 64 8.29 -7.59 -1.89
C LEU A 64 9.34 -8.09 -0.87
N VAL A 65 10.54 -8.47 -1.30
CA VAL A 65 11.44 -9.33 -0.52
C VAL A 65 12.93 -8.98 -0.61
N THR A 66 13.40 -8.41 -1.71
CA THR A 66 14.83 -8.27 -2.05
C THR A 66 15.62 -7.47 -1.02
N MET A 67 15.03 -6.43 -0.43
CA MET A 67 15.71 -5.64 0.61
C MET A 67 15.87 -6.39 1.95
N ALA A 68 15.16 -7.51 2.14
CA ALA A 68 15.32 -8.40 3.29
C ALA A 68 16.14 -9.65 2.93
N ASP A 69 15.84 -10.27 1.79
CA ASP A 69 16.47 -11.48 1.29
C ASP A 69 16.43 -11.52 -0.25
N PRO A 70 17.52 -11.16 -0.94
CA PRO A 70 17.62 -11.23 -2.40
C PRO A 70 17.50 -12.64 -2.97
N THR A 71 17.64 -13.69 -2.15
CA THR A 71 17.55 -15.08 -2.59
C THR A 71 16.12 -15.63 -2.55
N ASN A 72 15.19 -14.88 -1.94
CA ASN A 72 13.81 -15.28 -1.79
C ASN A 72 13.16 -15.52 -3.17
N PRO A 73 12.45 -16.65 -3.37
CA PRO A 73 11.87 -17.01 -4.66
C PRO A 73 10.84 -16.00 -5.16
N TYR A 74 10.28 -15.15 -4.28
CA TYR A 74 9.32 -14.12 -4.66
C TYR A 74 9.96 -12.79 -5.08
N SER A 75 11.28 -12.73 -5.34
CA SER A 75 11.93 -11.53 -5.88
C SER A 75 11.43 -11.17 -7.29
N PHE A 76 11.48 -9.89 -7.63
CA PHE A 76 11.08 -9.39 -8.94
C PHE A 76 11.94 -9.96 -10.08
N LEU A 77 13.24 -10.19 -9.82
CA LEU A 77 14.12 -10.83 -10.79
C LEU A 77 13.76 -12.30 -11.01
N ASN A 78 13.38 -13.04 -9.97
CA ASN A 78 12.92 -14.43 -10.14
C ASN A 78 11.56 -14.48 -10.87
N TYR A 79 10.66 -13.53 -10.60
CA TYR A 79 9.45 -13.34 -11.40
C TYR A 79 9.77 -13.18 -12.89
N LEU A 80 10.66 -12.24 -13.26
CA LEU A 80 11.06 -12.04 -14.65
C LEU A 80 11.67 -13.29 -15.29
N LYS A 81 12.43 -14.08 -14.51
CA LYS A 81 12.99 -15.35 -14.96
C LYS A 81 11.89 -16.36 -15.26
N GLU A 82 10.93 -16.55 -14.37
CA GLU A 82 9.80 -17.47 -14.57
C GLU A 82 8.88 -17.04 -15.71
N GLN A 83 8.70 -15.73 -15.93
CA GLN A 83 7.92 -15.22 -17.05
C GLN A 83 8.66 -15.25 -18.39
N GLY A 84 9.93 -15.70 -18.42
CA GLY A 84 10.75 -15.72 -19.64
C GLY A 84 11.13 -14.32 -20.16
N ARG A 85 11.03 -13.29 -19.31
CA ARG A 85 11.23 -11.87 -19.69
C ARG A 85 12.54 -11.28 -19.17
N LEU A 86 13.34 -12.04 -18.42
CA LEU A 86 14.58 -11.53 -17.80
C LEU A 86 15.56 -10.89 -18.79
N TYR A 87 15.83 -11.51 -19.94
CA TYR A 87 16.71 -10.92 -20.96
C TYR A 87 16.11 -9.67 -21.61
N ALA A 88 14.80 -9.65 -21.83
CA ALA A 88 14.13 -8.47 -22.37
C ALA A 88 14.19 -7.31 -21.37
N PHE A 89 14.02 -7.60 -20.07
CA PHE A 89 14.17 -6.65 -18.99
C PHE A 89 15.62 -6.16 -18.82
N TYR A 90 16.60 -7.05 -18.99
CA TYR A 90 18.01 -6.66 -18.99
C TYR A 90 18.29 -5.55 -20.01
N PHE A 91 17.79 -5.69 -21.24
CA PHE A 91 17.91 -4.65 -22.27
C PHE A 91 16.93 -3.47 -22.12
N PHE A 92 15.93 -3.60 -21.26
CA PHE A 92 15.06 -2.47 -20.92
C PHE A 92 15.82 -1.40 -20.13
N GLU A 93 16.85 -1.78 -19.36
CA GLU A 93 17.80 -0.89 -18.66
C GLU A 93 17.16 0.26 -17.85
N ARG A 94 15.95 0.05 -17.32
CA ARG A 94 15.27 1.01 -16.45
C ARG A 94 15.09 0.45 -15.05
N PHE A 95 15.50 1.24 -14.06
CA PHE A 95 15.29 0.91 -12.64
C PHE A 95 13.82 1.09 -12.23
N HIS A 96 13.12 2.05 -12.81
CA HIS A 96 11.70 2.31 -12.57
C HIS A 96 10.85 1.52 -13.56
N ILE A 97 10.10 0.56 -13.03
CA ILE A 97 9.32 -0.37 -13.84
C ILE A 97 7.89 0.15 -14.06
N PRO A 98 7.22 -0.26 -15.16
CA PRO A 98 5.81 0.05 -15.37
C PRO A 98 4.93 -0.39 -14.20
N ARG A 99 3.95 0.42 -13.80
CA ARG A 99 3.03 0.04 -12.70
C ARG A 99 2.25 -1.23 -13.02
N LYS A 100 1.89 -1.43 -14.29
CA LYS A 100 1.25 -2.66 -14.79
C LYS A 100 2.12 -3.90 -14.55
N GLU A 101 3.45 -3.77 -14.69
CA GLU A 101 4.37 -4.87 -14.44
C GLU A 101 4.52 -5.17 -12.96
N TYR A 102 4.57 -4.15 -12.11
CA TYR A 102 4.58 -4.35 -10.65
C TYR A 102 3.29 -4.99 -10.14
N ASP A 103 2.13 -4.56 -10.65
CA ASP A 103 0.83 -5.19 -10.35
C ASP A 103 0.79 -6.66 -10.80
N ALA A 104 1.29 -6.97 -12.00
CA ALA A 104 1.41 -8.34 -12.50
C ALA A 104 2.36 -9.21 -11.65
N TYR A 105 3.50 -8.65 -11.22
CA TYR A 105 4.44 -9.29 -10.31
C TYR A 105 3.78 -9.62 -8.96
N CYS A 106 3.11 -8.65 -8.34
CA CYS A 106 2.43 -8.87 -7.07
C CYS A 106 1.31 -9.91 -7.19
N ARG A 107 0.55 -9.90 -8.28
CA ARG A 107 -0.45 -10.94 -8.58
C ARG A 107 0.19 -12.31 -8.69
N TRP A 108 1.30 -12.43 -9.44
CA TRP A 108 2.05 -13.68 -9.59
C TRP A 108 2.53 -14.24 -8.24
N ALA A 109 2.99 -13.37 -7.33
CA ALA A 109 3.40 -13.78 -5.98
C ALA A 109 2.19 -14.22 -5.14
N ALA A 110 1.12 -13.42 -5.14
CA ALA A 110 -0.09 -13.68 -4.36
C ALA A 110 -0.80 -14.99 -4.75
N GLU A 111 -0.72 -15.40 -6.03
CA GLU A 111 -1.25 -16.69 -6.51
C GLU A 111 -0.41 -17.89 -6.06
N ARG A 112 0.87 -17.70 -5.73
CA ARG A 112 1.82 -18.76 -5.34
C ARG A 112 1.95 -18.91 -3.83
N ILE A 113 1.72 -17.85 -3.06
CA ILE A 113 1.81 -17.87 -1.60
C ILE A 113 0.56 -18.52 -1.02
N ALA A 114 0.71 -19.72 -0.47
CA ALA A 114 -0.41 -20.55 -0.05
C ALA A 114 -1.22 -19.93 1.11
N SER A 115 -0.63 -19.02 1.88
CA SER A 115 -1.26 -18.32 3.00
C SER A 115 -2.16 -17.16 2.58
N CYS A 116 -2.15 -16.73 1.30
CA CYS A 116 -3.02 -15.67 0.80
C CYS A 116 -4.42 -16.20 0.45
N ARG A 117 -5.46 -15.51 0.93
CA ARG A 117 -6.87 -15.81 0.64
C ARG A 117 -7.62 -14.53 0.25
N PHE A 118 -8.14 -14.54 -0.96
CA PHE A 118 -8.94 -13.46 -1.55
C PHE A 118 -10.44 -13.80 -1.47
N GLY A 119 -11.29 -12.79 -1.67
CA GLY A 119 -12.74 -12.91 -1.57
C GLY A 119 -13.24 -13.16 -0.15
N VAL A 120 -12.48 -12.75 0.86
CA VAL A 120 -12.80 -12.93 2.28
C VAL A 120 -12.80 -11.57 2.98
N GLU A 121 -13.98 -11.04 3.29
CA GLU A 121 -14.13 -9.76 3.96
C GLU A 121 -14.18 -9.95 5.48
N VAL A 122 -13.18 -9.42 6.18
CA VAL A 122 -13.20 -9.38 7.65
C VAL A 122 -14.21 -8.34 8.12
N THR A 123 -15.17 -8.77 8.93
CA THR A 123 -16.28 -7.94 9.42
C THR A 123 -16.10 -7.56 10.89
N GLN A 124 -15.44 -8.41 11.69
CA GLN A 124 -15.25 -8.16 13.11
C GLN A 124 -13.99 -8.84 13.66
N VAL A 125 -13.31 -8.18 14.59
CA VAL A 125 -12.20 -8.74 15.37
C VAL A 125 -12.47 -8.50 16.86
N SER A 126 -12.33 -9.55 17.67
CA SER A 126 -12.49 -9.48 19.13
C SER A 126 -11.44 -10.31 19.88
N GLY A 127 -11.22 -10.01 21.16
CA GLY A 127 -10.39 -10.83 22.04
C GLY A 127 -11.16 -12.05 22.54
N VAL A 128 -10.46 -13.18 22.71
CA VAL A 128 -11.03 -14.43 23.26
C VAL A 128 -9.93 -15.19 24.02
N SER A 129 -10.26 -15.90 25.09
CA SER A 129 -9.27 -16.77 25.74
C SER A 129 -8.97 -18.01 24.90
N GLU A 130 -7.76 -18.56 25.02
CA GLU A 130 -7.40 -19.79 24.31
C GLU A 130 -8.31 -20.98 24.66
N ALA A 131 -8.76 -21.08 25.92
CA ALA A 131 -9.73 -22.10 26.35
C ALA A 131 -11.10 -21.95 25.66
N GLU A 132 -11.63 -20.72 25.58
CA GLU A 132 -12.88 -20.44 24.87
C GLU A 132 -12.74 -20.68 23.36
N ALA A 133 -11.60 -20.34 22.76
CA ALA A 133 -11.33 -20.62 21.36
C ALA A 133 -11.35 -22.13 21.08
N LEU A 134 -10.62 -22.91 21.86
CA LEU A 134 -10.58 -24.36 21.73
C LEU A 134 -11.95 -25.01 21.96
N GLY A 135 -12.72 -24.56 22.95
CA GLY A 135 -14.08 -25.05 23.20
C GLY A 135 -15.04 -24.77 22.03
N ARG A 136 -15.00 -23.56 21.46
CA ARG A 136 -15.83 -23.22 20.29
C ARG A 136 -15.43 -23.97 19.03
N MET A 137 -14.13 -24.27 18.87
CA MET A 137 -13.61 -25.07 17.77
C MET A 137 -14.07 -26.53 17.85
N SER A 138 -14.27 -27.08 19.06
CA SER A 138 -14.86 -28.42 19.24
C SER A 138 -16.37 -28.46 19.02
N ASP A 139 -17.11 -27.41 19.39
CA ASP A 139 -18.59 -27.37 19.28
C ASP A 139 -19.10 -27.28 17.83
N HIS A 140 -18.28 -26.81 16.89
CA HIS A 140 -18.63 -26.75 15.45
C HIS A 140 -18.29 -28.04 14.70
N GLY A 141 -17.93 -29.11 15.43
CA GLY A 141 -17.55 -30.42 14.92
C GLY A 141 -18.65 -31.48 14.99
N ASP A 142 -19.89 -31.17 14.59
CA ASP A 142 -20.92 -32.18 14.31
C ASP A 142 -22.04 -31.61 13.41
N ALA A 143 -21.72 -31.38 12.15
CA ALA A 143 -22.71 -31.22 11.08
C ALA A 143 -22.10 -31.72 9.77
N ASP A 144 -22.38 -32.99 9.48
CA ASP A 144 -22.03 -33.68 8.26
C ASP A 144 -22.74 -33.03 7.06
N VAL A 145 -21.97 -32.46 6.12
CA VAL A 145 -22.45 -32.12 4.77
C VAL A 145 -21.39 -32.57 3.78
N SER A 146 -21.55 -33.81 3.33
CA SER A 146 -20.79 -34.39 2.24
C SER A 146 -21.22 -33.81 0.88
N ALA A 147 -20.24 -33.80 -0.03
CA ALA A 147 -20.35 -33.66 -1.49
C ALA A 147 -20.65 -32.27 -2.09
N ALA A 148 -19.62 -31.60 -2.63
CA ALA A 148 -19.61 -31.12 -4.02
C ALA A 148 -18.22 -30.61 -4.49
N SER A 149 -17.81 -31.12 -5.65
CA SER A 149 -16.81 -30.64 -6.61
C SER A 149 -15.34 -30.48 -6.18
N ARG A 150 -14.55 -31.54 -6.38
CA ARG A 150 -13.18 -31.43 -6.90
C ARG A 150 -13.25 -31.46 -8.42
N ALA A 151 -12.83 -30.38 -9.08
CA ALA A 151 -12.47 -30.40 -10.50
C ALA A 151 -10.94 -30.42 -10.60
N SER A 152 -10.43 -31.50 -11.17
CA SER A 152 -9.01 -31.79 -11.39
C SER A 152 -8.47 -30.99 -12.59
N ILE A 153 -7.20 -30.58 -12.54
CA ILE A 153 -6.39 -30.20 -13.71
C ILE A 153 -5.13 -31.09 -13.69
N PRO A 154 -4.73 -31.72 -14.82
CA PRO A 154 -3.77 -32.81 -14.81
C PRO A 154 -2.31 -32.35 -14.71
N ALA A 155 -1.50 -33.18 -14.06
CA ALA A 155 -0.05 -33.07 -14.00
C ALA A 155 0.59 -33.52 -15.32
N LEU A 156 1.58 -32.76 -15.81
CA LEU A 156 2.48 -33.18 -16.87
C LEU A 156 3.76 -33.72 -16.23
N ALA A 157 4.02 -35.02 -16.46
CA ALA A 157 5.24 -35.71 -16.05
C ALA A 157 6.34 -35.50 -17.11
N ILE A 158 7.57 -35.23 -16.66
CA ILE A 158 8.78 -35.59 -17.38
C ILE A 158 9.72 -36.27 -16.38
N ALA A 159 10.13 -37.49 -16.74
CA ALA A 159 10.97 -38.37 -15.93
C ALA A 159 12.34 -38.58 -16.59
N GLY A 160 13.34 -38.85 -15.73
CA GLY A 160 14.60 -39.55 -16.03
C GLY A 160 15.84 -38.65 -16.09
N GLY A 161 16.96 -38.92 -15.43
CA GLY A 161 17.43 -39.99 -14.52
C GLY A 161 18.68 -39.47 -13.77
N GLY A 162 18.97 -39.89 -12.53
CA GLY A 162 20.01 -40.89 -12.16
C GLY A 162 21.45 -40.42 -12.50
N ILE A 163 22.50 -40.46 -11.66
CA ILE A 163 22.80 -41.09 -10.37
C ILE A 163 24.12 -40.43 -9.88
N ASP A 164 24.36 -40.35 -8.57
CA ASP A 164 25.55 -40.90 -7.86
C ASP A 164 26.09 -40.05 -6.69
N GLN A 165 26.62 -40.78 -5.72
CA GLN A 165 26.84 -40.47 -4.31
C GLN A 165 28.16 -39.73 -4.01
N GLY A 166 28.20 -39.06 -2.85
CA GLY A 166 29.42 -38.62 -2.20
C GLY A 166 29.12 -37.96 -0.86
N GLY A 167 29.30 -38.69 0.24
CA GLY A 167 29.07 -38.19 1.59
C GLY A 167 30.20 -37.32 2.13
N ALA A 168 29.89 -36.51 3.14
CA ALA A 168 30.79 -36.13 4.21
C ALA A 168 29.95 -35.64 5.41
N ASP A 169 30.28 -36.21 6.58
CA ASP A 169 29.73 -35.90 7.89
C ASP A 169 29.84 -34.42 8.27
N ALA A 170 28.80 -33.91 8.95
CA ALA A 170 28.93 -32.76 9.85
C ALA A 170 28.00 -32.94 11.06
N ASP A 171 28.64 -33.26 12.17
CA ASP A 171 28.31 -33.15 13.60
C ASP A 171 26.95 -32.50 14.01
N PRO A 172 26.06 -33.22 14.71
CA PRO A 172 24.85 -32.67 15.30
C PRO A 172 25.06 -32.37 16.79
N ALA A 173 25.57 -31.18 17.14
CA ALA A 173 25.50 -30.71 18.52
C ALA A 173 25.43 -29.19 18.66
N ALA A 174 24.30 -28.76 19.25
CA ALA A 174 24.07 -27.53 20.03
C ALA A 174 23.06 -26.51 19.45
N PHE A 175 21.82 -26.94 19.22
CA PHE A 175 20.66 -26.04 19.26
C PHE A 175 19.74 -26.45 20.41
N GLY A 176 20.17 -26.10 21.62
CA GLY A 176 19.36 -26.20 22.83
C GLY A 176 18.77 -24.83 23.19
N HIS A 177 17.81 -24.35 22.41
CA HIS A 177 16.99 -23.20 22.83
C HIS A 177 15.57 -23.68 23.06
N ARG A 178 15.24 -23.78 24.35
CA ARG A 178 13.91 -24.07 24.86
C ARG A 178 13.04 -22.87 24.49
N VAL A 179 12.12 -23.06 23.53
CA VAL A 179 11.00 -22.14 23.31
C VAL A 179 10.26 -22.03 24.64
N GLU A 180 10.26 -20.84 25.24
CA GLU A 180 9.50 -20.62 26.46
C GLU A 180 7.99 -20.78 26.15
N PRO A 181 7.22 -21.49 26.98
CA PRO A 181 5.79 -21.61 26.78
C PRO A 181 5.15 -20.23 26.89
N ILE A 182 4.52 -19.79 25.80
CA ILE A 182 3.60 -18.65 25.81
C ILE A 182 2.52 -18.97 26.87
N SER A 183 2.36 -18.09 27.85
CA SER A 183 1.27 -18.14 28.85
C SER A 183 -0.08 -18.37 28.13
N PRO A 184 -1.08 -19.07 28.73
CA PRO A 184 -2.40 -19.20 28.11
C PRO A 184 -2.95 -17.82 27.79
N GLY A 185 -2.93 -17.46 26.51
CA GLY A 185 -3.01 -16.07 26.07
C GLY A 185 -4.40 -15.73 25.54
N GLU A 186 -4.77 -14.46 25.63
CA GLU A 186 -5.85 -13.92 24.79
C GLU A 186 -5.46 -14.04 23.31
N LEU A 187 -6.28 -14.75 22.54
CA LEU A 187 -6.24 -14.81 21.09
C LEU A 187 -7.15 -13.73 20.50
N TYR A 188 -6.98 -13.49 19.20
CA TYR A 188 -7.96 -12.78 18.40
C TYR A 188 -8.88 -13.76 17.70
N ARG A 189 -10.19 -13.52 17.79
CA ARG A 189 -11.21 -14.12 16.95
C ARG A 189 -11.50 -13.16 15.79
N ILE A 190 -11.36 -13.67 14.58
CA ILE A 190 -11.58 -12.92 13.33
C ILE A 190 -12.82 -13.51 12.66
N GLU A 191 -13.86 -12.70 12.52
CA GLU A 191 -15.06 -13.04 11.74
C GLU A 191 -14.93 -12.47 10.35
N ALA A 192 -15.22 -13.31 9.36
CA ALA A 192 -15.14 -12.91 7.96
C ALA A 192 -16.28 -13.53 7.15
N VAL A 193 -16.62 -12.89 6.04
CA VAL A 193 -17.62 -13.39 5.09
C VAL A 193 -16.92 -13.72 3.79
N GLY A 194 -17.05 -14.96 3.33
CA GLY A 194 -16.58 -15.38 2.01
C GLY A 194 -17.40 -14.78 0.88
N SER A 195 -16.88 -14.79 -0.34
CA SER A 195 -17.58 -14.30 -1.54
C SER A 195 -18.86 -15.08 -1.84
N ASP A 196 -19.01 -16.27 -1.27
CA ASP A 196 -20.22 -17.10 -1.30
C ASP A 196 -21.25 -16.74 -0.20
N GLY A 197 -20.97 -15.71 0.60
CA GLY A 197 -21.79 -15.28 1.73
C GLY A 197 -21.61 -16.12 3.00
N GLN A 198 -20.70 -17.12 3.00
CA GLN A 198 -20.51 -17.97 4.17
C GLN A 198 -19.69 -17.28 5.25
N LEU A 199 -20.18 -17.35 6.49
CA LEU A 199 -19.43 -16.90 7.66
C LEU A 199 -18.26 -17.85 7.93
N CYS A 200 -17.07 -17.27 8.01
CA CYS A 200 -15.83 -17.91 8.37
C CYS A 200 -15.33 -17.32 9.70
N VAL A 201 -14.74 -18.17 10.54
CA VAL A 201 -14.12 -17.76 11.80
C VAL A 201 -12.70 -18.27 11.83
N TYR A 202 -11.77 -17.38 12.15
CA TYR A 202 -10.36 -17.68 12.33
C TYR A 202 -9.90 -17.27 13.73
N TYR A 203 -8.86 -17.94 14.23
CA TYR A 203 -8.24 -17.63 15.51
C TYR A 203 -6.75 -17.38 15.32
N ALA A 204 -6.23 -16.31 15.90
CA ALA A 204 -4.83 -15.94 15.76
C ALA A 204 -4.22 -15.41 17.05
N ARG A 205 -2.93 -15.67 17.26
CA ARG A 205 -2.17 -15.03 18.34
C ARG A 205 -1.84 -13.57 18.01
N ASN A 206 -1.60 -13.23 16.76
CA ASN A 206 -1.24 -11.88 16.34
C ASN A 206 -2.01 -11.42 15.09
N LEU A 207 -2.06 -10.12 14.87
CA LEU A 207 -2.68 -9.51 13.69
C LEU A 207 -1.68 -8.62 12.94
N ALA A 208 -1.76 -8.56 11.61
CA ALA A 208 -1.07 -7.56 10.78
C ALA A 208 -2.08 -6.74 9.97
N LEU A 209 -2.28 -5.49 10.34
CA LEU A 209 -3.22 -4.58 9.70
C LEU A 209 -2.59 -3.94 8.47
N GLY A 210 -2.99 -4.41 7.28
CA GLY A 210 -2.54 -3.92 5.97
C GLY A 210 -3.72 -3.56 5.06
N VAL A 211 -4.76 -2.95 5.64
CA VAL A 211 -6.03 -2.60 4.98
C VAL A 211 -5.91 -1.53 3.87
N GLY A 212 -4.71 -0.96 3.71
CA GLY A 212 -4.42 0.05 2.70
C GLY A 212 -5.07 1.40 3.00
N SER A 213 -5.22 2.19 1.95
CA SER A 213 -5.77 3.54 1.99
C SER A 213 -7.01 3.64 1.10
N VAL A 214 -7.96 4.48 1.48
CA VAL A 214 -9.18 4.75 0.69
C VAL A 214 -9.10 6.13 0.05
N PRO A 215 -9.70 6.34 -1.14
CA PRO A 215 -9.82 7.67 -1.75
C PRO A 215 -10.26 8.72 -0.73
N HIS A 216 -9.51 9.81 -0.65
CA HIS A 216 -9.83 10.91 0.25
C HIS A 216 -10.48 12.04 -0.53
N VAL A 217 -11.76 12.28 -0.25
CA VAL A 217 -12.53 13.37 -0.83
C VAL A 217 -13.10 14.18 0.34
N GLY A 218 -12.91 15.50 0.30
CA GLY A 218 -13.43 16.41 1.32
C GLY A 218 -14.95 16.32 1.43
N GLU A 219 -15.50 16.51 2.63
CA GLU A 219 -16.95 16.32 2.89
C GLU A 219 -17.83 17.12 1.93
N THR A 220 -17.42 18.35 1.61
CA THR A 220 -18.11 19.23 0.66
C THR A 220 -18.31 18.59 -0.72
N PHE A 221 -17.42 17.69 -1.14
CA PHE A 221 -17.46 17.09 -2.47
C PHE A 221 -18.11 15.71 -2.49
N LYS A 222 -18.24 15.03 -1.34
CA LYS A 222 -18.72 13.64 -1.29
C LYS A 222 -20.14 13.49 -1.84
N GLN A 223 -21.00 14.49 -1.62
CA GLN A 223 -22.37 14.48 -2.12
C GLN A 223 -22.46 14.43 -3.66
N HIS A 224 -21.40 14.80 -4.38
CA HIS A 224 -21.36 14.82 -5.84
C HIS A 224 -20.73 13.55 -6.45
N LEU A 225 -20.23 12.62 -5.63
CA LEU A 225 -19.60 11.38 -6.10
C LEU A 225 -20.61 10.33 -6.58
N ALA A 226 -21.88 10.43 -6.16
CA ALA A 226 -22.92 9.49 -6.53
C ALA A 226 -23.37 9.74 -7.99
N GLU A 227 -22.86 8.91 -8.91
CA GLU A 227 -23.27 8.79 -10.32
C GLU A 227 -23.07 10.03 -11.20
N GLY A 228 -22.33 11.03 -10.70
CA GLY A 228 -22.06 12.27 -11.40
C GLY A 228 -20.80 12.26 -12.27
N ASN A 229 -20.61 13.41 -12.92
CA ASN A 229 -19.42 13.79 -13.66
C ASN A 229 -18.27 14.28 -12.71
N VAL A 230 -18.40 14.07 -11.39
CA VAL A 230 -17.36 14.31 -10.37
C VAL A 230 -16.90 12.98 -9.81
N PHE A 231 -15.62 12.64 -9.94
CA PHE A 231 -15.10 11.37 -9.43
C PHE A 231 -13.64 11.48 -8.97
N HIS A 232 -13.19 10.52 -8.15
CA HIS A 232 -11.82 10.50 -7.67
C HIS A 232 -10.89 9.86 -8.71
N SER A 233 -9.63 10.30 -8.77
CA SER A 233 -8.58 9.75 -9.65
C SER A 233 -8.46 8.22 -9.62
N ALA A 234 -8.78 7.59 -8.48
CA ALA A 234 -8.84 6.14 -8.33
C ALA A 234 -9.79 5.41 -9.31
N GLN A 235 -10.74 6.13 -9.90
CA GLN A 235 -11.73 5.62 -10.87
C GLN A 235 -11.40 6.04 -12.31
N PHE A 236 -10.27 6.73 -12.54
CA PHE A 236 -9.98 7.38 -13.81
C PHE A 236 -9.94 6.39 -15.00
N GLY A 237 -9.25 5.26 -14.85
CA GLY A 237 -9.19 4.22 -15.88
C GLY A 237 -10.57 3.68 -16.30
N GLU A 238 -11.53 3.61 -15.38
CA GLU A 238 -12.91 3.15 -15.66
C GLU A 238 -13.76 4.24 -16.34
N ARG A 239 -13.29 5.48 -16.34
CA ARG A 239 -14.00 6.70 -16.76
C ARG A 239 -13.37 7.36 -18.00
N LEU A 240 -12.38 6.71 -18.64
CA LEU A 240 -11.68 7.26 -19.81
C LEU A 240 -12.62 7.61 -20.97
N GLU A 241 -13.57 6.73 -21.30
CA GLU A 241 -14.53 6.98 -22.39
C GLU A 241 -15.45 8.17 -22.08
N GLN A 242 -15.86 8.33 -20.83
CA GLN A 242 -16.64 9.49 -20.39
C GLN A 242 -15.82 10.79 -20.54
N CYS A 243 -14.52 10.75 -20.24
CA CYS A 243 -13.63 11.89 -20.40
C CYS A 243 -13.52 12.35 -21.86
N LYS A 244 -13.42 11.41 -22.81
CA LYS A 244 -13.29 11.72 -24.25
C LYS A 244 -14.49 12.49 -24.83
N HIS A 245 -15.67 12.36 -24.22
CA HIS A 245 -16.92 12.95 -24.73
C HIS A 245 -17.36 14.23 -24.01
N ALA A 246 -16.64 14.66 -22.97
CA ALA A 246 -16.95 15.90 -22.27
C ALA A 246 -16.49 17.12 -23.07
N ARG A 247 -17.11 18.28 -22.84
CA ARG A 247 -16.65 19.56 -23.44
C ARG A 247 -15.53 20.21 -22.64
N SER A 248 -15.45 19.94 -21.34
CA SER A 248 -14.42 20.47 -20.45
C SER A 248 -14.16 19.54 -19.28
N ILE A 249 -12.89 19.44 -18.89
CA ILE A 249 -12.42 18.57 -17.81
C ILE A 249 -11.52 19.38 -16.89
N THR A 250 -11.79 19.33 -15.59
CA THR A 250 -10.94 19.95 -14.57
C THR A 250 -10.33 18.89 -13.66
N VAL A 251 -9.01 18.84 -13.60
CA VAL A 251 -8.25 18.02 -12.64
C VAL A 251 -7.94 18.87 -11.40
N VAL A 252 -8.27 18.37 -10.22
CA VAL A 252 -8.04 19.06 -8.93
C VAL A 252 -7.04 18.26 -8.09
N GLY A 253 -5.88 18.85 -7.80
CA GLY A 253 -4.83 18.24 -6.96
C GLY A 253 -3.42 18.60 -7.42
N SER A 254 -2.39 18.32 -6.60
CA SER A 254 -0.97 18.61 -6.93
C SER A 254 -0.08 17.39 -7.09
N GLY A 255 -0.51 16.21 -6.64
CA GLY A 255 0.38 15.05 -6.57
C GLY A 255 0.60 14.37 -7.92
N GLN A 256 1.44 13.34 -7.90
CA GLN A 256 1.73 12.49 -9.06
C GLN A 256 0.46 12.03 -9.80
N SER A 257 -0.58 11.58 -9.09
CA SER A 257 -1.83 11.15 -9.75
C SER A 257 -2.50 12.25 -10.55
N ALA A 258 -2.47 13.51 -10.07
CA ALA A 258 -3.04 14.64 -10.79
C ALA A 258 -2.27 14.89 -12.10
N ALA A 259 -0.93 14.85 -12.02
CA ALA A 259 -0.05 15.02 -13.16
C ALA A 259 -0.22 13.91 -14.20
N GLU A 260 -0.29 12.65 -13.78
CA GLU A 260 -0.47 11.51 -14.68
C GLU A 260 -1.83 11.52 -15.37
N VAL A 261 -2.90 11.84 -14.64
CA VAL A 261 -4.24 12.05 -15.23
C VAL A 261 -4.22 13.19 -16.24
N PHE A 262 -3.63 14.33 -15.86
CA PHE A 262 -3.55 15.50 -16.73
C PHE A 262 -2.75 15.20 -17.99
N LEU A 263 -1.57 14.58 -17.88
CA LEU A 263 -0.75 14.19 -19.03
C LEU A 263 -1.48 13.21 -19.95
N HIS A 264 -2.19 12.22 -19.38
CA HIS A 264 -2.97 11.27 -20.17
C HIS A 264 -4.08 11.97 -20.98
N LEU A 265 -4.82 12.89 -20.34
CA LEU A 265 -5.85 13.69 -21.02
C LEU A 265 -5.22 14.64 -22.05
N LEU A 266 -4.11 15.30 -21.73
CA LEU A 266 -3.41 16.18 -22.66
C LEU A 266 -2.96 15.46 -23.93
N ASN A 267 -2.49 14.21 -23.81
CA ASN A 267 -2.12 13.38 -24.96
C ASN A 267 -3.33 13.05 -25.84
N GLY A 268 -4.51 12.81 -25.25
CA GLY A 268 -5.75 12.53 -25.96
C GLY A 268 -6.57 13.77 -26.37
N GLN A 269 -6.12 14.99 -26.04
CA GLN A 269 -6.91 16.20 -26.22
C GLN A 269 -7.28 16.47 -27.68
N ALA A 270 -6.36 16.17 -28.62
CA ALA A 270 -6.61 16.39 -30.05
C ALA A 270 -7.77 15.53 -30.60
N GLU A 271 -8.01 14.35 -30.03
CA GLU A 271 -9.11 13.46 -30.40
C GLU A 271 -10.43 13.86 -29.72
N GLY A 272 -10.36 14.32 -28.45
CA GLY A 272 -11.54 14.64 -27.65
C GLY A 272 -12.06 16.07 -27.81
N GLY A 273 -11.22 17.03 -28.22
CA GLY A 273 -11.60 18.42 -28.45
C GLY A 273 -12.05 19.21 -27.21
N TYR A 274 -11.77 18.70 -26.01
CA TYR A 274 -12.18 19.33 -24.75
C TYR A 274 -11.19 20.38 -24.24
N ARG A 275 -11.71 21.36 -23.50
CA ARG A 275 -10.91 22.22 -22.63
C ARG A 275 -10.37 21.43 -21.44
N LEU A 276 -9.10 21.59 -21.10
CA LEU A 276 -8.46 20.88 -19.99
C LEU A 276 -7.87 21.85 -18.96
N ASP A 277 -8.38 21.83 -17.74
CA ASP A 277 -7.93 22.68 -16.64
C ASP A 277 -7.26 21.85 -15.53
N TRP A 278 -6.18 22.38 -14.94
CA TRP A 278 -5.54 21.82 -13.76
C TRP A 278 -5.47 22.85 -12.63
N LEU A 279 -6.22 22.60 -11.57
CA LEU A 279 -6.29 23.46 -10.38
C LEU A 279 -5.57 22.81 -9.20
N THR A 280 -4.71 23.56 -8.53
CA THR A 280 -4.01 23.06 -7.34
C THR A 280 -3.81 24.13 -6.27
N ARG A 281 -3.91 23.70 -5.00
CA ARG A 281 -3.58 24.53 -3.83
C ARG A 281 -2.09 24.71 -3.63
N SER A 282 -1.26 23.89 -4.27
CA SER A 282 0.18 24.02 -4.14
C SER A 282 0.65 25.36 -4.72
N PRO A 283 1.76 25.93 -4.21
CA PRO A 283 2.31 27.18 -4.75
C PRO A 283 2.77 27.08 -6.21
N GLY A 284 2.95 25.85 -6.70
CA GLY A 284 3.34 25.54 -8.06
C GLY A 284 3.32 24.03 -8.30
N PHE A 285 3.73 23.64 -9.50
CA PHE A 285 3.86 22.24 -9.93
C PHE A 285 5.30 21.78 -9.68
N PHE A 286 5.63 21.48 -8.43
CA PHE A 286 6.99 21.20 -8.01
C PHE A 286 7.36 19.72 -8.11
N PRO A 287 8.62 19.41 -8.49
CA PRO A 287 9.09 18.05 -8.50
C PRO A 287 9.21 17.51 -7.07
N MET A 288 9.08 16.19 -6.94
CA MET A 288 9.46 15.45 -5.75
C MET A 288 10.99 15.46 -5.61
N GLU A 289 11.47 15.56 -4.37
CA GLU A 289 12.89 15.45 -4.07
C GLU A 289 13.39 14.04 -4.41
N TYR A 290 14.41 13.95 -5.26
CA TYR A 290 14.96 12.68 -5.74
C TYR A 290 16.49 12.66 -5.79
N SER A 291 17.15 13.66 -5.20
CA SER A 291 18.59 13.62 -5.01
C SER A 291 18.98 12.47 -4.08
N LYS A 292 20.15 11.87 -4.31
CA LYS A 292 20.61 10.70 -3.54
C LYS A 292 20.66 10.96 -2.02
N LEU A 293 21.06 12.16 -1.61
CA LEU A 293 21.05 12.55 -0.20
C LEU A 293 19.63 12.81 0.33
N GLY A 294 18.75 13.38 -0.49
CA GLY A 294 17.33 13.50 -0.15
C GLY A 294 16.69 12.12 0.10
N LEU A 295 16.99 11.15 -0.77
CA LEU A 295 16.47 9.79 -0.69
C LEU A 295 16.88 9.01 0.56
N GLU A 296 17.98 9.36 1.23
CA GLU A 296 18.33 8.72 2.51
C GLU A 296 17.30 9.02 3.63
N HIS A 297 16.36 9.96 3.45
CA HIS A 297 15.21 10.12 4.36
C HIS A 297 14.23 8.93 4.29
N PHE A 298 14.28 8.12 3.23
CA PHE A 298 13.52 6.88 3.08
C PHE A 298 14.36 5.68 3.52
N SER A 299 15.00 5.79 4.69
CA SER A 299 15.86 4.77 5.29
C SER A 299 15.40 4.37 6.68
N PRO A 300 15.78 3.16 7.16
CA PRO A 300 15.58 2.77 8.55
C PRO A 300 16.19 3.77 9.54
N ASP A 301 17.34 4.32 9.19
CA ASP A 301 18.11 5.28 10.00
C ASP A 301 17.27 6.56 10.25
N TYR A 302 16.65 7.10 9.20
CA TYR A 302 15.76 8.26 9.35
C TYR A 302 14.49 7.92 10.13
N THR A 303 13.90 6.74 9.88
CA THR A 303 12.72 6.27 10.64
C THR A 303 13.01 6.18 12.14
N SER A 304 14.15 5.61 12.52
CA SER A 304 14.58 5.53 13.92
C SER A 304 14.81 6.91 14.54
N TYR A 305 15.49 7.81 13.83
CA TYR A 305 15.67 9.19 14.26
C TYR A 305 14.32 9.91 14.45
N PHE A 306 13.44 9.84 13.45
CA PHE A 306 12.14 10.50 13.48
C PHE A 306 11.27 9.97 14.62
N TYR A 307 11.29 8.65 14.85
CA TYR A 307 10.54 8.02 15.93
C TYR A 307 10.91 8.57 17.31
N ASN A 308 12.18 8.91 17.53
CA ASN A 308 12.66 9.44 18.81
C ASN A 308 12.42 10.95 19.00
N LEU A 309 11.86 11.66 18.01
CA LEU A 309 11.49 13.06 18.16
C LEU A 309 10.29 13.22 19.13
N PRO A 310 10.21 14.35 19.86
CA PRO A 310 9.02 14.68 20.63
C PRO A 310 7.76 14.75 19.74
N PRO A 311 6.57 14.35 20.24
CA PRO A 311 5.34 14.29 19.45
C PRO A 311 4.99 15.59 18.69
N GLU A 312 5.09 16.74 19.35
CA GLU A 312 4.85 18.06 18.74
C GLU A 312 5.84 18.38 17.62
N ARG A 313 7.06 17.84 17.71
CA ARG A 313 8.09 18.04 16.69
C ARG A 313 7.87 17.16 15.48
N LYS A 314 7.34 15.94 15.65
CA LYS A 314 7.00 15.03 14.54
C LYS A 314 5.99 15.67 13.57
N ASP A 315 4.95 16.29 14.10
CA ASP A 315 3.91 16.93 13.27
C ASP A 315 4.47 18.15 12.52
N GLU A 316 5.29 18.98 13.16
CA GLU A 316 5.95 20.10 12.49
C GLU A 316 6.89 19.63 11.38
N VAL A 317 7.78 18.68 11.67
CA VAL A 317 8.74 18.14 10.67
C VAL A 317 7.99 17.58 9.48
N ARG A 318 6.94 16.78 9.70
CA ARG A 318 6.14 16.20 8.62
C ARG A 318 5.50 17.25 7.73
N SER A 319 5.00 18.36 8.30
CA SER A 319 4.40 19.46 7.51
C SER A 319 5.38 20.06 6.49
N LYS A 320 6.68 20.04 6.79
CA LYS A 320 7.75 20.59 5.95
C LYS A 320 8.28 19.59 4.92
N GLN A 321 7.91 18.32 5.03
CA GLN A 321 8.46 17.23 4.21
C GLN A 321 7.54 16.79 3.06
N HIS A 322 6.52 17.58 2.73
CA HIS A 322 5.57 17.24 1.67
C HIS A 322 6.24 16.98 0.31
N LEU A 323 7.30 17.72 -0.05
CA LEU A 323 8.02 17.49 -1.31
C LEU A 323 8.86 16.20 -1.33
N LEU A 324 9.08 15.54 -0.19
CA LEU A 324 9.76 14.24 -0.21
C LEU A 324 8.87 13.16 -0.83
N TYR A 325 7.54 13.23 -0.64
CA TYR A 325 6.65 12.11 -0.99
C TYR A 325 5.32 12.50 -1.68
N LYS A 326 4.97 13.79 -1.76
CA LYS A 326 3.74 14.29 -2.41
C LYS A 326 4.01 15.10 -3.68
N GLY A 327 5.27 15.22 -4.10
CA GLY A 327 5.64 15.93 -5.33
C GLY A 327 5.29 15.14 -6.59
N ILE A 328 5.54 15.75 -7.74
CA ILE A 328 5.40 15.13 -9.07
C ILE A 328 6.78 14.63 -9.50
N SER A 329 6.86 13.54 -10.27
CA SER A 329 8.15 13.15 -10.84
C SER A 329 8.65 14.25 -11.80
N ALA A 330 9.96 14.56 -11.75
CA ALA A 330 10.55 15.55 -12.64
C ALA A 330 10.34 15.20 -14.13
N GLY A 331 10.35 13.90 -14.46
CA GLY A 331 10.04 13.40 -15.80
C GLY A 331 8.61 13.74 -16.22
N THR A 332 7.61 13.44 -15.38
CA THR A 332 6.20 13.77 -15.70
C THR A 332 5.97 15.27 -15.87
N ILE A 333 6.65 16.12 -15.08
CA ILE A 333 6.59 17.58 -15.27
C ILE A 333 7.15 17.96 -16.65
N ALA A 334 8.31 17.39 -17.02
CA ALA A 334 8.93 17.61 -18.32
C ALA A 334 8.01 17.14 -19.46
N ASP A 335 7.47 15.92 -19.39
CA ASP A 335 6.57 15.35 -20.39
C ASP A 335 5.32 16.22 -20.61
N ILE A 336 4.75 16.78 -19.54
CA ILE A 336 3.62 17.72 -19.64
C ILE A 336 4.03 18.98 -20.38
N TYR A 337 5.17 19.57 -20.03
CA TYR A 337 5.64 20.79 -20.67
C TYR A 337 5.99 20.57 -22.15
N ASP A 338 6.73 19.50 -22.45
CA ASP A 338 7.11 19.11 -23.80
C ASP A 338 5.87 18.90 -24.66
N ARG A 339 4.86 18.20 -24.13
CA ARG A 339 3.59 17.99 -24.84
C ARG A 339 2.83 19.30 -25.08
N LEU A 340 2.76 20.19 -24.09
CA LEU A 340 2.15 21.51 -24.26
C LEU A 340 2.86 22.30 -25.35
N TYR A 341 4.19 22.26 -25.40
CA TYR A 341 4.99 22.93 -26.41
C TYR A 341 4.74 22.35 -27.81
N GLU A 342 4.75 21.03 -27.96
CA GLU A 342 4.44 20.35 -29.23
C GLU A 342 3.08 20.77 -29.81
N LEU A 343 2.07 20.94 -28.96
CA LEU A 343 0.73 21.38 -29.38
C LEU A 343 0.70 22.83 -29.88
N THR A 344 1.77 23.61 -29.70
CA THR A 344 1.88 24.98 -30.24
C THR A 344 2.52 25.05 -31.64
N VAL A 345 3.10 23.94 -32.12
CA VAL A 345 3.70 23.85 -33.44
C VAL A 345 2.65 24.18 -34.52
N ASP A 346 3.09 24.81 -35.61
CA ASP A 346 2.23 25.31 -36.70
C ASP A 346 1.14 26.30 -36.25
N GLY A 347 1.37 27.01 -35.14
CA GLY A 347 0.48 28.05 -34.62
C GLY A 347 -0.69 27.50 -33.81
N GLY A 348 -0.60 26.25 -33.35
CA GLY A 348 -1.57 25.69 -32.42
C GLY A 348 -1.62 26.45 -31.09
N SER A 349 -2.75 26.39 -30.43
CA SER A 349 -2.95 26.93 -29.08
C SER A 349 -3.79 25.95 -28.30
N PRO A 350 -3.19 25.07 -27.47
CA PRO A 350 -3.95 24.08 -26.73
C PRO A 350 -4.93 24.78 -25.77
N ASP A 351 -6.17 24.32 -25.73
CA ASP A 351 -7.21 24.87 -24.84
C ASP A 351 -7.00 24.32 -23.42
N VAL A 352 -5.96 24.84 -22.77
CA VAL A 352 -5.43 24.35 -21.51
C VAL A 352 -5.23 25.50 -20.53
N ARG A 353 -5.56 25.25 -19.25
CA ARG A 353 -5.27 26.18 -18.15
C ARG A 353 -4.61 25.46 -16.99
N LEU A 354 -3.51 26.01 -16.48
CA LEU A 354 -2.86 25.55 -15.25
C LEU A 354 -2.90 26.65 -14.21
N LEU A 355 -3.52 26.40 -13.05
CA LEU A 355 -3.60 27.35 -11.95
C LEU A 355 -3.08 26.73 -10.65
N ALA A 356 -1.99 27.32 -10.17
CA ALA A 356 -1.48 27.09 -8.82
C ALA A 356 -2.15 28.03 -7.81
N GLN A 357 -1.94 27.79 -6.52
CA GLN A 357 -2.51 28.58 -5.42
C GLN A 357 -4.05 28.68 -5.43
N VAL A 358 -4.77 27.73 -6.05
CA VAL A 358 -6.23 27.72 -6.11
C VAL A 358 -6.80 26.70 -5.14
N ASP A 359 -7.57 27.19 -4.16
CA ASP A 359 -8.40 26.39 -3.28
C ASP A 359 -9.81 26.26 -3.88
N VAL A 360 -10.21 25.05 -4.23
CA VAL A 360 -11.59 24.73 -4.63
C VAL A 360 -12.39 24.56 -3.35
N GLN A 361 -13.37 25.42 -3.11
CA GLN A 361 -14.10 25.49 -1.85
C GLN A 361 -15.48 24.81 -1.93
N ALA A 362 -16.12 24.85 -3.09
CA ALA A 362 -17.41 24.21 -3.34
C ALA A 362 -17.53 23.72 -4.79
N ILE A 363 -18.40 22.73 -4.99
CA ILE A 363 -18.81 22.22 -6.30
C ILE A 363 -20.34 22.25 -6.29
N GLU A 364 -20.94 22.83 -7.32
CA GLU A 364 -22.39 22.90 -7.46
C GLU A 364 -22.76 22.44 -8.87
N SER A 365 -23.78 21.60 -9.01
CA SER A 365 -24.32 21.27 -10.33
C SER A 365 -24.87 22.53 -10.98
N LEU A 366 -24.68 22.67 -12.29
CA LEU A 366 -25.37 23.71 -13.06
C LEU A 366 -26.89 23.45 -13.05
N ALA A 367 -27.67 24.48 -13.43
CA ALA A 367 -29.14 24.43 -13.36
C ALA A 367 -29.73 23.26 -14.17
N ASP A 368 -30.94 22.82 -13.79
CA ASP A 368 -31.62 21.68 -14.42
C ASP A 368 -31.64 21.81 -15.96
N GLY A 369 -31.00 20.86 -16.63
CA GLY A 369 -30.87 20.81 -18.10
C GLY A 369 -29.48 21.18 -18.64
N GLU A 370 -28.62 21.82 -17.84
CA GLU A 370 -27.22 22.08 -18.18
C GLU A 370 -26.30 20.97 -17.68
N LYS A 371 -25.46 20.43 -18.58
CA LYS A 371 -24.43 19.46 -18.21
C LYS A 371 -23.20 20.19 -17.66
N GLY A 372 -22.93 20.01 -16.37
CA GLY A 372 -21.65 20.40 -15.75
C GLY A 372 -21.79 20.89 -14.31
N TYR A 373 -20.70 21.48 -13.82
CA TYR A 373 -20.55 22.00 -12.47
C TYR A 373 -19.92 23.39 -12.48
N ARG A 374 -20.31 24.18 -11.47
CA ARG A 374 -19.64 25.41 -11.07
C ARG A 374 -18.76 25.13 -9.85
N LEU A 375 -17.48 25.46 -9.97
CA LEU A 375 -16.50 25.39 -8.90
C LEU A 375 -16.32 26.79 -8.30
N THR A 376 -16.57 26.92 -7.01
CA THR A 376 -16.23 28.14 -6.26
C THR A 376 -14.79 28.04 -5.80
N CYS A 377 -13.94 28.94 -6.30
CA CYS A 377 -12.50 28.89 -6.12
C CYS A 377 -11.99 30.16 -5.43
N ARG A 378 -10.91 30.04 -4.65
CA ARG A 378 -10.16 31.20 -4.11
C ARG A 378 -8.67 31.05 -4.45
N HIS A 379 -8.11 32.06 -5.11
CA HIS A 379 -6.67 32.15 -5.31
C HIS A 379 -6.01 32.69 -4.03
N ALA A 380 -5.16 31.90 -3.39
CA ALA A 380 -4.63 32.18 -2.06
C ALA A 380 -3.74 33.44 -2.01
N GLU A 381 -2.81 33.61 -2.95
CA GLU A 381 -1.91 34.78 -2.94
C GLU A 381 -2.57 36.09 -3.34
N GLN A 382 -3.50 36.05 -4.31
CA GLN A 382 -4.25 37.23 -4.75
C GLN A 382 -5.40 37.56 -3.80
N ASP A 383 -5.71 36.66 -2.86
CA ASP A 383 -6.92 36.70 -2.04
C ASP A 383 -8.18 37.02 -2.85
N ARG A 384 -8.38 36.29 -3.94
CA ARG A 384 -9.48 36.55 -4.88
C ARG A 384 -10.34 35.33 -5.10
N ALA A 385 -11.63 35.47 -4.83
CA ALA A 385 -12.63 34.48 -5.22
C ALA A 385 -12.98 34.59 -6.71
N PHE A 386 -13.23 33.46 -7.34
CA PHE A 386 -13.71 33.36 -8.72
C PHE A 386 -14.48 32.06 -8.92
N GLU A 387 -15.30 32.02 -9.98
CA GLU A 387 -16.04 30.83 -10.39
C GLU A 387 -15.35 30.18 -11.60
N HIS A 388 -15.39 28.85 -11.65
CA HIS A 388 -14.88 28.06 -12.77
C HIS A 388 -15.89 26.99 -13.15
N GLU A 389 -16.41 27.03 -14.38
CA GLU A 389 -17.39 26.06 -14.86
C GLU A 389 -16.71 24.96 -15.67
N THR A 390 -17.11 23.70 -15.46
CA THR A 390 -16.54 22.53 -16.14
C THR A 390 -17.57 21.41 -16.25
N GLU A 391 -17.47 20.57 -17.27
CA GLU A 391 -18.41 19.45 -17.43
C GLU A 391 -18.04 18.25 -16.55
N LEU A 392 -16.74 17.93 -16.45
CA LEU A 392 -16.19 16.88 -15.59
C LEU A 392 -15.22 17.46 -14.56
N VAL A 393 -15.21 16.87 -13.36
CA VAL A 393 -14.23 17.16 -12.31
C VAL A 393 -13.56 15.87 -11.86
N ILE A 394 -12.23 15.82 -11.94
CA ILE A 394 -11.42 14.70 -11.48
C ILE A 394 -10.68 15.12 -10.21
N LEU A 395 -11.07 14.54 -9.08
CA LEU A 395 -10.47 14.79 -7.78
C LEU A 395 -9.24 13.90 -7.59
N ALA A 396 -8.05 14.46 -7.77
CA ALA A 396 -6.77 13.82 -7.48
C ALA A 396 -6.27 14.26 -6.08
N THR A 397 -7.16 14.13 -5.08
CA THR A 397 -7.00 14.66 -3.72
C THR A 397 -6.32 13.69 -2.75
N GLY A 398 -5.82 12.57 -3.25
CA GLY A 398 -5.02 11.59 -2.50
C GLY A 398 -5.87 10.59 -1.73
N TYR A 399 -5.27 9.97 -0.71
CA TYR A 399 -5.89 8.88 0.03
C TYR A 399 -5.78 9.11 1.54
N ALA A 400 -6.69 8.49 2.28
CA ALA A 400 -6.72 8.50 3.74
C ALA A 400 -6.59 7.07 4.29
N HIS A 401 -6.12 6.96 5.53
CA HIS A 401 -6.00 5.71 6.26
C HIS A 401 -7.09 5.65 7.34
N PRO A 402 -8.27 5.10 7.04
CA PRO A 402 -9.34 4.99 8.02
C PRO A 402 -9.01 3.91 9.03
N VAL A 403 -9.45 4.12 10.28
CA VAL A 403 -9.52 3.04 11.27
C VAL A 403 -10.59 2.06 10.80
N PRO A 404 -10.27 0.78 10.58
CA PRO A 404 -11.26 -0.19 10.13
C PRO A 404 -12.37 -0.41 11.16
N SER A 405 -13.62 -0.48 10.70
CA SER A 405 -14.79 -0.71 11.56
C SER A 405 -14.72 -2.05 12.32
N PHE A 406 -14.09 -3.07 11.73
CA PHE A 406 -13.92 -4.38 12.37
C PHE A 406 -13.08 -4.35 13.65
N LEU A 407 -12.31 -3.28 13.90
CA LEU A 407 -11.59 -3.06 15.16
C LEU A 407 -12.45 -2.40 16.24
N GLY A 408 -13.72 -2.11 15.97
CA GLY A 408 -14.67 -1.53 16.93
C GLY A 408 -14.64 -2.21 18.30
N PRO A 409 -14.73 -3.55 18.39
CA PRO A 409 -14.66 -4.27 19.68
C PRO A 409 -13.32 -4.17 20.40
N LEU A 410 -12.23 -3.84 19.69
CA LEU A 410 -10.89 -3.67 20.26
C LEU A 410 -10.54 -2.20 20.53
N ARG A 411 -11.45 -1.26 20.26
CA ARG A 411 -11.17 0.19 20.32
C ARG A 411 -10.65 0.65 21.68
N GLU A 412 -11.24 0.13 22.77
CA GLU A 412 -10.82 0.46 24.14
C GLU A 412 -9.51 -0.20 24.53
N ARG A 413 -9.13 -1.30 23.87
CA ARG A 413 -7.86 -1.98 24.09
C ARG A 413 -6.70 -1.30 23.37
N VAL A 414 -6.95 -0.67 22.22
CA VAL A 414 -5.92 0.08 21.48
C VAL A 414 -5.65 1.42 22.16
N ARG A 415 -4.36 1.79 22.33
CA ARG A 415 -3.96 3.14 22.76
C ARG A 415 -3.99 4.11 21.58
N TRP A 416 -4.47 5.31 21.86
CA TRP A 416 -4.62 6.39 20.90
C TRP A 416 -3.90 7.63 21.41
N ASP A 417 -3.22 8.33 20.52
CA ASP A 417 -2.60 9.61 20.85
C ASP A 417 -3.68 10.71 21.02
N ALA A 418 -3.24 11.92 21.41
CA ALA A 418 -4.14 13.06 21.63
C ALA A 418 -4.92 13.51 20.39
N GLN A 419 -4.55 13.05 19.19
CA GLN A 419 -5.20 13.37 17.91
C GLN A 419 -6.08 12.20 17.42
N GLY A 420 -6.26 11.15 18.22
CA GLY A 420 -7.07 9.98 17.87
C GLY A 420 -6.39 9.04 16.87
N ARG A 421 -5.06 9.08 16.75
CA ARG A 421 -4.27 8.17 15.90
C ARG A 421 -3.67 7.05 16.74
N TYR A 422 -3.26 5.96 16.10
CA TYR A 422 -2.63 4.84 16.78
C TYR A 422 -1.36 5.24 17.55
N GLU A 423 -1.19 4.80 18.80
CA GLU A 423 0.15 4.75 19.40
C GLU A 423 0.87 3.51 18.87
N VAL A 424 1.93 3.72 18.08
CA VAL A 424 2.69 2.65 17.42
C VAL A 424 4.09 2.60 18.04
N GLU A 425 4.54 1.40 18.41
CA GLU A 425 5.87 1.09 18.95
C GLU A 425 6.93 1.00 17.84
N PRO A 426 8.25 1.00 18.17
CA PRO A 426 9.32 0.98 17.15
C PRO A 426 9.32 -0.26 16.26
N ASP A 427 8.76 -1.37 16.74
CA ASP A 427 8.60 -2.63 16.00
C ASP A 427 7.22 -2.75 15.34
N TYR A 428 6.57 -1.61 15.09
CA TYR A 428 5.29 -1.48 14.38
C TYR A 428 4.08 -2.09 15.09
N ARG A 429 4.22 -2.48 16.36
CA ARG A 429 3.08 -2.91 17.19
C ARG A 429 2.24 -1.73 17.65
N LEU A 430 0.94 -1.91 17.69
CA LEU A 430 0.05 -1.04 18.45
C LEU A 430 0.32 -1.21 19.93
N ARG A 431 0.42 -0.10 20.66
CA ARG A 431 0.38 -0.14 22.11
C ARG A 431 -1.04 -0.49 22.56
N LEU A 432 -1.15 -1.45 23.47
CA LEU A 432 -2.43 -1.95 23.98
C LEU A 432 -2.58 -1.64 25.48
N ASN A 433 -3.82 -1.52 25.94
CA ASN A 433 -4.21 -1.47 27.35
C ASN A 433 -4.21 -2.89 27.94
N GLY A 434 -3.74 -3.01 29.19
CA GLY A 434 -3.66 -4.29 29.91
C GLY A 434 -2.31 -5.01 29.73
N GLU A 435 -2.06 -6.01 30.58
CA GLU A 435 -0.90 -6.89 30.47
C GLU A 435 -1.30 -8.21 29.81
N GLY A 436 -0.49 -8.69 28.87
CA GLY A 436 -0.71 -9.97 28.17
C GLY A 436 -1.62 -9.89 26.94
N GLY A 437 -1.69 -11.02 26.22
CA GLY A 437 -2.49 -11.18 25.00
C GLY A 437 -1.75 -10.94 23.69
N GLY A 438 -2.44 -11.22 22.58
CA GLY A 438 -1.91 -11.09 21.23
C GLY A 438 -1.41 -9.69 20.84
N ARG A 439 -0.52 -9.62 19.84
CA ARG A 439 0.02 -8.35 19.31
C ARG A 439 -0.72 -7.94 18.03
N ILE A 440 -0.83 -6.64 17.79
CA ILE A 440 -1.38 -6.07 16.55
C ILE A 440 -0.30 -5.24 15.88
N TYR A 441 0.18 -5.64 14.72
CA TYR A 441 1.12 -4.88 13.89
C TYR A 441 0.37 -4.03 12.88
N VAL A 442 0.94 -2.89 12.49
CA VAL A 442 0.39 -2.00 11.46
C VAL A 442 1.37 -1.87 10.29
N GLN A 443 0.82 -1.93 9.08
CA GLN A 443 1.53 -1.68 7.84
C GLN A 443 0.93 -0.45 7.17
N ASN A 444 1.73 0.60 7.01
CA ASN A 444 1.37 1.87 6.36
C ASN A 444 0.25 2.66 7.09
N GLY A 445 0.18 2.56 8.42
CA GLY A 445 -0.70 3.33 9.29
C GLY A 445 0.05 4.16 10.34
N GLU A 446 1.37 4.30 10.16
CA GLU A 446 2.30 4.84 11.15
C GLU A 446 3.08 6.08 10.66
N LEU A 447 2.60 6.76 9.61
CA LEU A 447 3.22 7.97 9.05
C LEU A 447 3.48 9.06 10.11
N HIS A 448 2.61 9.18 11.12
CA HIS A 448 2.77 10.15 12.20
C HIS A 448 3.84 9.78 13.23
N SER A 449 4.22 8.51 13.33
CA SER A 449 5.19 8.01 14.31
C SER A 449 6.54 7.62 13.70
N HIS A 450 6.57 7.09 12.46
CA HIS A 450 7.77 6.57 11.78
C HIS A 450 8.21 7.41 10.57
N GLY A 451 7.44 8.47 10.25
CA GLY A 451 7.83 9.47 9.25
C GLY A 451 7.54 9.06 7.80
N VAL A 452 8.14 9.81 6.87
CA VAL A 452 7.84 9.79 5.43
C VAL A 452 8.05 8.45 4.74
N GLY A 453 8.80 7.54 5.36
CA GLY A 453 9.02 6.18 4.86
C GLY A 453 7.84 5.22 5.01
N ALA A 454 6.82 5.55 5.80
CA ALA A 454 5.67 4.66 6.05
C ALA A 454 4.95 4.18 4.76
N PRO A 455 4.64 5.04 3.77
CA PRO A 455 4.05 4.62 2.50
C PRO A 455 5.07 4.13 1.45
N ASP A 456 6.37 4.16 1.74
CA ASP A 456 7.41 3.83 0.76
C ASP A 456 7.58 2.30 0.62
N LEU A 457 7.49 1.80 -0.61
CA LEU A 457 7.68 0.39 -0.93
C LEU A 457 9.11 -0.10 -0.63
N GLY A 458 10.12 0.77 -0.73
CA GLY A 458 11.52 0.47 -0.44
C GLY A 458 11.78 0.12 1.02
N LEU A 459 10.89 0.52 1.93
CA LEU A 459 10.94 0.12 3.35
C LEU A 459 9.97 -1.02 3.68
N GLY A 460 9.26 -1.58 2.70
CA GLY A 460 8.30 -2.66 2.90
C GLY A 460 8.96 -3.94 3.44
N ALA A 461 9.97 -4.46 2.74
CA ALA A 461 10.67 -5.67 3.18
C ALA A 461 11.45 -5.46 4.51
N HIS A 462 12.00 -4.26 4.74
CA HIS A 462 12.61 -3.90 6.02
C HIS A 462 11.58 -3.97 7.17
N ARG A 463 10.42 -3.34 7.00
CA ARG A 463 9.35 -3.36 8.00
C ARG A 463 8.86 -4.77 8.28
N SER A 464 8.67 -5.57 7.24
CA SER A 464 8.35 -6.98 7.38
C SER A 464 9.43 -7.75 8.15
N SER A 465 10.73 -7.47 7.91
CA SER A 465 11.84 -8.08 8.67
C SER A 465 11.74 -7.76 10.17
N VAL A 466 11.49 -6.50 10.53
CA VAL A 466 11.29 -6.08 11.93
C VAL A 466 10.08 -6.78 12.56
N ILE A 467 8.95 -6.86 11.85
CA ILE A 467 7.74 -7.54 12.33
C ILE A 467 7.99 -9.04 12.52
N ILE A 468 8.65 -9.70 11.57
CA ILE A 468 8.96 -11.13 11.64
C ILE A 468 9.91 -11.43 12.81
N ASN A 469 10.96 -10.61 13.00
CA ASN A 469 11.88 -10.80 14.12
C ASN A 469 11.16 -10.60 15.47
N SER A 470 10.29 -9.59 15.58
CA SER A 470 9.46 -9.38 16.76
C SER A 470 8.52 -10.58 17.01
N LEU A 471 7.84 -11.07 15.96
CA LEU A 471 6.94 -12.22 16.01
C LEU A 471 7.66 -13.51 16.45
N ALA A 472 8.83 -13.78 15.88
CA ALA A 472 9.62 -14.99 16.14
C ALA A 472 10.44 -14.93 17.43
N GLY A 473 10.66 -13.74 18.00
CA GLY A 473 11.53 -13.53 19.16
C GLY A 473 13.01 -13.81 18.88
N ARG A 474 13.42 -13.78 17.62
CA ARG A 474 14.79 -14.03 17.14
C ARG A 474 15.04 -13.26 15.84
N ASP A 475 16.31 -13.06 15.50
CA ASP A 475 16.69 -12.46 14.23
C ASP A 475 16.54 -13.49 13.09
N VAL A 476 15.37 -13.47 12.43
CA VAL A 476 15.10 -14.28 11.23
C VAL A 476 15.71 -13.61 10.00
N TYR A 477 15.47 -12.32 9.85
CA TYR A 477 16.03 -11.48 8.80
C TYR A 477 16.96 -10.43 9.42
N PRO A 478 18.20 -10.26 8.92
CA PRO A 478 19.14 -9.32 9.51
C PRO A 478 18.66 -7.87 9.33
N VAL A 479 18.52 -7.13 10.42
CA VAL A 479 18.19 -5.70 10.41
C VAL A 479 19.40 -4.92 10.92
N ARG A 480 19.95 -4.04 10.08
CA ARG A 480 21.13 -3.24 10.42
C ARG A 480 20.72 -1.89 11.01
N GLU A 481 21.47 -1.45 12.01
CA GLU A 481 21.28 -0.12 12.62
C GLU A 481 21.69 1.02 11.68
N ARG A 482 22.68 0.79 10.81
CA ARG A 482 23.19 1.81 9.89
C ARG A 482 23.13 1.32 8.44
N ASN A 483 22.38 2.04 7.61
CA ASN A 483 22.14 1.68 6.20
C ASN A 483 22.57 2.78 5.23
N VAL A 484 22.74 4.01 5.71
CA VAL A 484 23.02 5.19 4.87
C VAL A 484 24.26 5.98 5.32
N PHE A 485 24.72 6.90 4.46
CA PHE A 485 25.91 7.69 4.76
C PHE A 485 25.65 8.80 5.77
N GLN A 486 24.49 9.47 5.66
CA GLN A 486 24.09 10.52 6.61
C GLN A 486 23.91 9.97 8.01
N GLN A 487 24.16 10.84 8.98
CA GLN A 487 23.81 10.64 10.37
C GLN A 487 22.66 11.58 10.70
N PHE A 488 21.50 11.02 11.06
CA PHE A 488 20.36 11.80 11.51
C PHE A 488 20.43 12.01 13.02
N GLY A 489 20.36 13.28 13.44
CA GLY A 489 20.51 13.68 14.84
C GLY A 489 21.95 13.68 15.36
N ILE A 490 22.13 14.30 16.52
CA ILE A 490 23.41 14.38 17.23
C ILE A 490 23.47 13.26 18.28
N GLY A 491 23.86 12.04 17.86
CA GLY A 491 24.13 10.96 18.82
C GLY A 491 25.16 11.40 19.87
N SER A 492 25.04 10.92 21.11
CA SER A 492 25.97 11.21 22.20
C SER A 492 27.34 10.57 21.94
N GLY A 493 28.20 11.24 21.17
CA GLY A 493 29.62 10.95 21.04
C GLY A 493 29.97 9.63 20.33
N ARG A 494 30.87 9.69 19.35
CA ARG A 494 31.56 8.51 18.82
C ARG A 494 32.37 7.88 19.96
N GLY A 495 31.99 6.68 20.39
CA GLY A 495 32.96 5.76 20.98
C GLY A 495 33.85 5.28 19.84
N GLU A 496 35.09 5.76 19.82
CA GLU A 496 36.16 5.18 19.01
C GLU A 496 36.31 3.71 19.39
N GLY A 497 36.26 2.82 18.39
CA GLY A 497 36.64 1.42 18.47
C GLY A 497 37.47 1.08 17.25
#